data_AF-A0A8H3AVQ5-F1
#
_entry.id   AF-A0A8H3AVQ5-F1
#
_cell.length_a   1.000
_cell.length_b   1.000
_cell.length_c   1.000
_cell.angle_alpha   90.00
_cell.angle_beta   90.00
_cell.angle_gamma   90.00
#
_symmetry.space_group_name_H-M   'P 1'
#
loop_
_entity.id
_entity.type
_entity.pdbx_description
1 polymer ?
#
loop_
_entity_poly.entity_id
_entity_poly.type
_entity_poly.pdbx_seq_one_letter_code
_entity_poly.pdbx_strand_id
1 'polypeptide(L)'
;MQVCRVASRAFRPKFSCVNIASRYLATSVPKPPSAFSQRLEAGPSFDDFVADNVDPEESGPTKVTLGNTSQPRLPSHLKTKIPAGPSYASIKKDLRGLGLHTVCEEARCPNIGDCWGGGKKAATATIMLMGDTCTRGCRFCSVKTSRTPPPLDPHEPENTAEAISRWGLGYIVLTSVDRDDLVDGGAAHFASTISKIKQKAPSILVEALTGDFQGDLSCVELVAKSGLDVYAHNVETVEALTPFVRDRRAKFHQSLAVLAHANFRPQFECFCR
;
A
#
# COMPACT_ATOMS: atom_id res chain seq x y z
N MET A 1 52.89 23.99 -6.92
CA MET A 1 51.49 23.54 -6.80
C MET A 1 50.58 24.60 -7.40
N GLN A 2 49.67 24.18 -8.28
CA GLN A 2 48.91 24.96 -9.27
C GLN A 2 48.30 26.28 -8.79
N VAL A 3 48.67 27.38 -9.46
CA VAL A 3 47.78 28.52 -9.71
C VAL A 3 48.11 29.05 -11.12
N CYS A 4 47.33 28.66 -12.12
CA CYS A 4 47.49 29.16 -13.49
C CYS A 4 46.56 30.37 -13.69
N ARG A 5 47.14 31.57 -13.70
CA ARG A 5 46.47 32.84 -14.03
C ARG A 5 46.34 32.97 -15.54
N VAL A 6 45.13 33.18 -16.04
CA VAL A 6 44.86 33.57 -17.43
C VAL A 6 45.10 35.08 -17.56
N ALA A 7 45.97 35.47 -18.49
CA ALA A 7 46.28 36.85 -18.82
C ALA A 7 45.78 37.20 -20.24
N SER A 8 45.35 38.45 -20.33
CA SER A 8 44.70 39.17 -21.42
C SER A 8 45.41 39.15 -22.78
N ARG A 9 44.61 39.23 -23.85
CA ARG A 9 44.97 40.00 -25.06
C ARG A 9 43.80 40.87 -25.51
N ALA A 10 44.10 42.16 -25.60
CA ALA A 10 43.32 43.21 -26.25
C ALA A 10 43.33 43.00 -27.79
N PHE A 11 42.61 43.70 -28.68
CA PHE A 11 42.29 45.12 -28.79
C PHE A 11 41.49 45.24 -30.12
N ARG A 12 40.42 46.05 -30.19
CA ARG A 12 40.25 47.18 -31.14
C ARG A 12 38.77 47.52 -31.41
N PRO A 13 38.46 48.81 -31.64
CA PRO A 13 37.09 49.33 -31.61
C PRO A 13 36.56 49.72 -33.01
N LYS A 14 35.30 50.22 -32.99
CA LYS A 14 34.76 51.43 -33.67
C LYS A 14 33.71 51.28 -34.80
N PHE A 15 32.60 52.00 -34.59
CA PHE A 15 31.59 52.59 -35.50
C PHE A 15 30.55 51.65 -36.14
N SER A 16 29.26 52.00 -36.36
CA SER A 16 28.60 53.32 -36.47
C SER A 16 27.07 53.26 -36.24
N CYS A 17 26.48 54.44 -35.93
CA CYS A 17 25.15 55.00 -36.28
C CYS A 17 23.85 54.24 -35.92
N VAL A 18 23.09 54.64 -34.88
CA VAL A 18 22.09 55.75 -34.78
C VAL A 18 20.74 55.41 -35.43
N ASN A 19 19.68 55.31 -34.61
CA ASN A 19 18.52 56.21 -34.70
C ASN A 19 17.60 56.07 -33.48
N ILE A 20 17.46 57.17 -32.74
CA ILE A 20 16.47 57.37 -31.69
C ILE A 20 15.20 57.92 -32.37
N ALA A 21 14.07 57.26 -32.15
CA ALA A 21 12.75 57.86 -32.36
C ALA A 21 11.92 57.69 -31.09
N SER A 22 11.87 58.77 -30.30
CA SER A 22 10.95 58.97 -29.19
C SER A 22 9.52 59.00 -29.73
N ARG A 23 8.61 58.19 -29.16
CA ARG A 23 7.17 58.27 -29.45
C ARG A 23 6.39 58.37 -28.14
N TYR A 24 5.52 59.37 -28.14
CA TYR A 24 4.67 59.87 -27.07
C TYR A 24 3.66 58.82 -26.56
N LEU A 25 3.29 58.96 -25.28
CA LEU A 25 2.21 58.25 -24.59
C LEU A 25 0.85 58.54 -25.27
N ALA A 26 0.17 57.49 -25.72
CA ALA A 26 -1.24 57.52 -26.08
C ALA A 26 -2.04 56.82 -24.98
N THR A 27 -2.88 57.56 -24.25
CA THR A 27 -3.87 57.00 -23.33
C THR A 27 -5.01 56.38 -24.14
N SER A 28 -5.16 55.05 -24.08
CA SER A 28 -6.25 54.34 -24.74
C SER A 28 -7.57 54.50 -23.97
N VAL A 29 -8.63 54.93 -24.65
CA VAL A 29 -10.02 54.93 -24.14
C VAL A 29 -10.46 53.47 -23.88
N PRO A 30 -11.22 53.16 -22.81
CA PRO A 30 -11.66 51.78 -22.54
C PRO A 30 -12.58 51.28 -23.66
N LYS A 31 -12.29 50.10 -24.18
CA LYS A 31 -13.11 49.41 -25.19
C LYS A 31 -14.36 48.84 -24.52
N PRO A 32 -15.57 48.92 -25.11
CA PRO A 32 -16.74 48.27 -24.56
C PRO A 32 -16.51 46.75 -24.48
N PRO A 33 -17.06 46.06 -23.46
CA PRO A 33 -16.86 44.63 -23.28
C PRO A 33 -17.37 43.87 -24.51
N SER A 34 -16.64 42.83 -24.90
CA SER A 34 -17.02 41.99 -26.03
C SER A 34 -18.32 41.26 -25.73
N ALA A 35 -19.07 40.89 -26.77
CA ALA A 35 -20.30 40.08 -26.64
C ALA A 35 -20.06 38.78 -25.84
N PHE A 36 -18.84 38.25 -25.90
CA PHE A 36 -18.41 37.11 -25.09
C PHE A 36 -18.28 37.44 -23.60
N SER A 37 -17.68 38.57 -23.25
CA SER A 37 -17.54 39.01 -21.85
C SER A 37 -18.90 39.34 -21.21
N GLN A 38 -19.83 39.89 -22.00
CA GLN A 38 -21.20 40.18 -21.55
C GLN A 38 -22.01 38.89 -21.32
N ARG A 39 -21.82 37.86 -22.15
CA ARG A 39 -22.44 36.54 -21.96
C ARG A 39 -21.89 35.79 -20.74
N LEU A 40 -20.59 35.94 -20.47
CA LEU A 40 -19.94 35.40 -19.28
C LEU A 40 -20.42 36.04 -17.97
N GLU A 41 -20.69 37.35 -17.98
CA GLU A 41 -21.27 38.05 -16.82
C GLU A 41 -22.74 37.72 -16.60
N ALA A 42 -23.50 37.48 -17.68
CA ALA A 42 -24.91 37.09 -17.57
C ALA A 42 -25.07 35.66 -17.02
N GLY A 43 -24.18 34.74 -17.42
CA GLY A 43 -24.26 33.32 -17.06
C GLY A 43 -25.54 32.62 -17.58
N PRO A 44 -25.61 31.28 -17.56
CA PRO A 44 -26.84 30.59 -17.88
C PRO A 44 -27.89 30.84 -16.79
N SER A 45 -29.12 31.10 -17.21
CA SER A 45 -30.24 31.20 -16.29
C SER A 45 -30.61 29.81 -15.75
N PHE A 46 -31.36 29.78 -14.66
CA PHE A 46 -31.86 28.53 -14.10
C PHE A 46 -32.71 27.73 -15.10
N ASP A 47 -33.44 28.42 -15.99
CA ASP A 47 -34.26 27.78 -17.03
C ASP A 47 -33.40 27.13 -18.13
N ASP A 48 -32.23 27.67 -18.43
CA ASP A 48 -31.28 27.07 -19.39
C ASP A 48 -30.74 25.72 -18.89
N PHE A 49 -30.61 25.57 -17.57
CA PHE A 49 -30.19 24.32 -16.93
C PHE A 49 -31.31 23.27 -16.88
N VAL A 50 -32.57 23.71 -16.77
CA VAL A 50 -33.73 22.79 -16.74
C VAL A 50 -34.08 22.28 -18.13
N ALA A 51 -33.81 23.07 -19.17
CA ALA A 51 -34.16 22.74 -20.56
C ALA A 51 -33.12 21.86 -21.30
N ASP A 52 -31.96 21.58 -20.67
CA ASP A 52 -30.86 20.75 -21.20
C ASP A 52 -30.39 21.13 -22.63
N ASN A 53 -30.55 22.40 -23.01
CA ASN A 53 -30.12 22.94 -24.30
C ASN A 53 -28.74 23.61 -24.19
N VAL A 54 -27.73 22.83 -23.81
CA VAL A 54 -26.32 23.27 -23.86
C VAL A 54 -25.71 22.78 -25.16
N ASP A 55 -25.21 23.73 -25.97
CA ASP A 55 -24.60 23.43 -27.27
C ASP A 55 -23.44 22.41 -27.13
N PRO A 56 -23.39 21.35 -27.96
CA PRO A 56 -22.44 20.24 -27.78
C PRO A 56 -20.97 20.63 -27.93
N GLU A 57 -20.64 21.80 -28.48
CA GLU A 57 -19.26 22.32 -28.52
C GLU A 57 -18.76 22.88 -27.17
N GLU A 58 -19.63 23.19 -26.21
CA GLU A 58 -19.22 23.54 -24.83
C GLU A 58 -19.11 22.33 -23.90
N SER A 59 -19.56 21.15 -24.35
CA SER A 59 -19.40 19.91 -23.60
C SER A 59 -18.02 19.29 -23.85
N GLY A 60 -17.01 19.76 -23.09
CA GLY A 60 -15.76 19.02 -22.90
C GLY A 60 -16.05 17.56 -22.50
N PRO A 61 -15.14 16.60 -22.79
CA PRO A 61 -15.49 15.20 -22.98
C PRO A 61 -16.34 14.67 -21.84
N THR A 62 -17.58 14.31 -22.19
CA THR A 62 -18.58 13.66 -21.35
C THR A 62 -18.05 12.29 -20.93
N LYS A 63 -17.11 12.28 -19.99
CA LYS A 63 -16.64 11.05 -19.37
C LYS A 63 -17.68 10.67 -18.35
N VAL A 64 -18.65 9.85 -18.78
CA VAL A 64 -19.61 9.18 -17.92
C VAL A 64 -18.83 8.53 -16.79
N THR A 65 -18.89 9.15 -15.61
CA THR A 65 -18.24 8.63 -14.42
C THR A 65 -19.26 7.73 -13.75
N LEU A 66 -19.23 6.44 -14.09
CA LEU A 66 -19.89 5.39 -13.32
C LEU A 66 -19.14 5.29 -11.98
N GLY A 67 -19.56 6.07 -10.99
CA GLY A 67 -18.99 6.07 -9.66
C GLY A 67 -19.93 6.76 -8.67
N ASN A 68 -20.39 6.00 -7.67
CA ASN A 68 -21.31 6.44 -6.63
C ASN A 68 -20.91 7.81 -6.04
N THR A 69 -21.70 8.86 -6.32
CA THR A 69 -21.46 10.25 -5.90
C THR A 69 -21.74 10.50 -4.42
N SER A 70 -22.26 9.51 -3.69
CA SER A 70 -22.55 9.64 -2.24
C SER A 70 -21.33 9.50 -1.35
N GLN A 71 -20.21 8.98 -1.86
CA GLN A 71 -19.01 8.76 -1.06
C GLN A 71 -18.07 9.95 -1.16
N PRO A 72 -17.63 10.54 -0.02
CA PRO A 72 -16.69 11.65 -0.03
C PRO A 72 -15.41 11.23 -0.76
N ARG A 73 -14.92 12.11 -1.63
CA ARG A 73 -13.66 11.87 -2.36
C ARG A 73 -12.53 11.67 -1.35
N LEU A 74 -11.62 10.75 -1.67
CA LEU A 74 -10.43 10.53 -0.86
C LEU A 74 -9.63 11.85 -0.73
N PRO A 75 -9.35 12.32 0.50
CA PRO A 75 -8.52 13.51 0.73
C PRO A 75 -7.19 13.44 0.00
N SER A 76 -6.70 14.60 -0.48
CA SER A 76 -5.47 14.66 -1.28
C SER A 76 -4.24 14.08 -0.58
N HIS A 77 -4.15 14.24 0.74
CA HIS A 77 -3.05 13.73 1.56
C HIS A 77 -3.06 12.20 1.77
N LEU A 78 -4.14 11.50 1.39
CA LEU A 78 -4.23 10.03 1.43
C LEU A 78 -3.99 9.38 0.06
N LYS A 79 -3.77 10.17 -0.99
CA LYS A 79 -3.52 9.64 -2.34
C LYS A 79 -2.06 9.21 -2.47
N THR A 80 -1.84 7.99 -2.94
CA THR A 80 -0.50 7.45 -3.22
C THR A 80 -0.24 7.38 -4.72
N LYS A 81 1.04 7.23 -5.08
CA LYS A 81 1.46 7.04 -6.47
C LYS A 81 1.23 5.59 -6.89
N ILE A 82 0.96 5.40 -8.18
CA ILE A 82 0.80 4.06 -8.73
C ILE A 82 2.17 3.34 -8.68
N PRO A 83 2.24 2.11 -8.13
CA PRO A 83 3.48 1.37 -8.05
C PRO A 83 4.02 1.07 -9.45
N ALA A 84 5.29 1.43 -9.69
CA ALA A 84 6.00 1.17 -10.93
C ALA A 84 7.48 0.86 -10.64
N GLY A 85 8.04 -0.14 -11.30
CA GLY A 85 9.48 -0.46 -11.20
C GLY A 85 9.83 -1.92 -11.47
N PRO A 86 11.12 -2.21 -11.77
CA PRO A 86 11.59 -3.56 -12.08
C PRO A 86 11.51 -4.52 -10.89
N SER A 87 11.78 -4.05 -9.67
CA SER A 87 11.68 -4.86 -8.45
C SER A 87 10.25 -5.36 -8.21
N TYR A 88 9.27 -4.44 -8.31
CA TYR A 88 7.85 -4.77 -8.21
C TYR A 88 7.43 -5.83 -9.25
N ALA A 89 7.86 -5.68 -10.50
CA ALA A 89 7.55 -6.65 -11.56
C ALA A 89 8.17 -8.03 -11.31
N SER A 90 9.40 -8.09 -10.76
CA SER A 90 10.07 -9.35 -10.42
C SER A 90 9.34 -10.09 -9.30
N ILE A 91 9.08 -9.42 -8.16
CA ILE A 91 8.39 -10.03 -7.02
C ILE A 91 6.99 -10.51 -7.44
N LYS A 92 6.27 -9.69 -8.21
CA LYS A 92 4.96 -10.07 -8.77
C LYS A 92 5.00 -11.32 -9.63
N LYS A 93 6.05 -11.48 -10.45
CA LYS A 93 6.23 -12.65 -11.30
C LYS A 93 6.52 -13.89 -10.46
N ASP A 94 7.37 -13.76 -9.45
CA ASP A 94 7.73 -14.88 -8.56
C ASP A 94 6.55 -15.36 -7.73
N LEU A 95 5.76 -14.44 -7.17
CA LEU A 95 4.55 -14.77 -6.42
C LEU A 95 3.57 -15.60 -7.26
N ARG A 96 3.33 -15.18 -8.50
CA ARG A 96 2.47 -15.91 -9.44
C ARG A 96 3.06 -17.26 -9.85
N GLY A 97 4.37 -17.32 -10.05
CA GLY A 97 5.07 -18.55 -10.45
C GLY A 97 5.06 -19.63 -9.37
N LEU A 98 5.02 -19.23 -8.10
CA LEU A 98 5.06 -20.13 -6.93
C LEU A 98 3.69 -20.31 -6.27
N GLY A 99 2.62 -19.71 -6.82
CA GLY A 99 1.27 -19.81 -6.27
C GLY A 99 1.12 -19.17 -4.88
N LEU A 100 1.92 -18.14 -4.57
CA LEU A 100 1.94 -17.48 -3.27
C LEU A 100 1.03 -16.26 -3.26
N HIS A 101 0.38 -16.03 -2.12
CA HIS A 101 -0.48 -14.86 -1.91
C HIS A 101 0.22 -13.80 -1.04
N THR A 102 -0.16 -12.53 -1.25
CA THR A 102 0.34 -11.41 -0.43
C THR A 102 -0.80 -10.52 0.02
N VAL A 103 -0.73 -10.04 1.25
CA VAL A 103 -1.66 -9.00 1.73
C VAL A 103 -1.54 -7.74 0.87
N CYS A 104 -0.33 -7.46 0.36
CA CYS A 104 -0.09 -6.29 -0.47
C CYS A 104 -1.01 -6.27 -1.71
N GLU A 105 -1.21 -7.41 -2.35
CA GLU A 105 -2.11 -7.54 -3.52
C GLU A 105 -3.57 -7.75 -3.09
N GLU A 106 -3.84 -8.68 -2.17
CA GLU A 106 -5.22 -9.06 -1.80
C GLU A 106 -5.96 -7.94 -1.07
N ALA A 107 -5.26 -7.17 -0.21
CA ALA A 107 -5.82 -6.01 0.49
C ALA A 107 -5.66 -4.69 -0.28
N ARG A 108 -5.16 -4.72 -1.53
CA ARG A 108 -4.95 -3.54 -2.39
C ARG A 108 -4.15 -2.44 -1.70
N CYS A 109 -3.02 -2.84 -1.11
CA CYS A 109 -2.22 -1.95 -0.25
C CYS A 109 -1.69 -0.75 -1.05
N PRO A 110 -1.98 0.50 -0.62
CA PRO A 110 -1.50 1.69 -1.31
C PRO A 110 0.02 1.90 -1.20
N ASN A 111 0.68 1.16 -0.29
CA ASN A 111 2.12 1.25 0.02
C ASN A 111 2.96 0.18 -0.71
N ILE A 112 2.36 -0.68 -1.54
CA ILE A 112 3.04 -1.82 -2.19
C ILE A 112 4.28 -1.39 -3.01
N GLY A 113 4.23 -0.21 -3.64
CA GLY A 113 5.35 0.32 -4.42
C GLY A 113 6.57 0.64 -3.56
N ASP A 114 6.36 1.20 -2.37
CA ASP A 114 7.44 1.57 -1.46
C ASP A 114 8.02 0.33 -0.77
N CYS A 115 7.16 -0.61 -0.36
CA CYS A 115 7.59 -1.85 0.28
C CYS A 115 8.44 -2.71 -0.69
N TRP A 116 7.98 -2.91 -1.93
CA TRP A 116 8.66 -3.79 -2.89
C TRP A 116 9.75 -3.07 -3.70
N GLY A 117 9.71 -1.73 -3.75
CA GLY A 117 10.63 -0.90 -4.53
C GLY A 117 11.79 -0.29 -3.73
N GLY A 118 11.83 -0.47 -2.41
CA GLY A 118 12.94 -0.01 -1.57
C GLY A 118 14.29 -0.60 -1.99
N GLY A 119 15.41 0.06 -1.64
CA GLY A 119 16.73 -0.52 -1.82
C GLY A 119 16.85 -1.88 -1.11
N LYS A 120 17.77 -2.76 -1.52
CA LYS A 120 17.86 -4.17 -1.04
C LYS A 120 17.79 -4.36 0.49
N LYS A 121 18.19 -3.35 1.28
CA LYS A 121 18.13 -3.39 2.76
C LYS A 121 16.82 -2.87 3.37
N ALA A 122 16.03 -2.09 2.63
CA ALA A 122 14.78 -1.48 3.08
C ALA A 122 13.53 -2.15 2.46
N ALA A 123 13.72 -2.95 1.40
CA ALA A 123 12.64 -3.70 0.78
C ALA A 123 12.05 -4.72 1.76
N THR A 124 10.72 -4.75 1.84
CA THR A 124 9.94 -5.63 2.70
C THR A 124 8.75 -6.16 1.90
N ALA A 125 8.33 -7.39 2.18
CA ALA A 125 7.09 -7.93 1.67
C ALA A 125 6.29 -8.59 2.79
N THR A 126 4.98 -8.67 2.60
CA THR A 126 4.08 -9.40 3.49
C THR A 126 3.46 -10.56 2.75
N ILE A 127 3.85 -11.78 3.12
CA ILE A 127 3.28 -13.01 2.56
C ILE A 127 2.06 -13.40 3.37
N MET A 128 0.98 -13.75 2.67
CA MET A 128 -0.23 -14.28 3.26
C MET A 128 -0.27 -15.78 3.03
N LEU A 129 -0.07 -16.54 4.11
CA LEU A 129 -0.09 -18.00 4.12
C LEU A 129 -1.53 -18.52 4.13
N MET A 130 -1.68 -19.77 3.72
CA MET A 130 -2.91 -20.55 3.75
C MET A 130 -3.99 -20.04 2.78
N GLY A 131 -3.56 -19.37 1.72
CA GLY A 131 -4.40 -18.89 0.62
C GLY A 131 -4.97 -17.48 0.81
N ASP A 132 -5.94 -17.14 -0.04
CA ASP A 132 -6.59 -15.83 -0.12
C ASP A 132 -8.00 -15.78 0.49
N THR A 133 -8.43 -16.88 1.12
CA THR A 133 -9.82 -17.08 1.54
C THR A 133 -9.87 -17.46 3.01
N CYS A 134 -10.45 -16.58 3.82
CA CYS A 134 -10.57 -16.68 5.26
C CYS A 134 -11.87 -17.36 5.70
N THR A 135 -11.81 -18.12 6.80
CA THR A 135 -13.00 -18.71 7.46
C THR A 135 -13.77 -17.71 8.32
N ARG A 136 -13.24 -16.49 8.48
CA ARG A 136 -13.78 -15.40 9.29
C ARG A 136 -14.13 -14.19 8.43
N GLY A 137 -15.11 -13.41 8.91
CA GLY A 137 -15.65 -12.24 8.21
C GLY A 137 -15.53 -10.96 9.02
N CYS A 138 -14.32 -10.46 9.20
CA CYS A 138 -14.09 -9.13 9.78
C CYS A 138 -14.59 -8.04 8.84
N ARG A 139 -15.36 -7.06 9.35
CA ARG A 139 -16.05 -6.06 8.51
C ARG A 139 -15.13 -5.05 7.82
N PHE A 140 -13.90 -4.92 8.32
CA PHE A 140 -12.88 -4.06 7.74
C PHE A 140 -11.95 -4.80 6.77
N CYS A 141 -11.98 -6.14 6.76
CA CYS A 141 -11.04 -6.94 6.00
C CYS A 141 -11.53 -7.12 4.56
N SER A 142 -10.64 -6.93 3.59
CA SER A 142 -10.94 -7.09 2.16
C SER A 142 -10.64 -8.50 1.61
N VAL A 143 -10.13 -9.39 2.46
CA VAL A 143 -9.83 -10.79 2.09
C VAL A 143 -11.13 -11.55 1.84
N LYS A 144 -11.12 -12.49 0.90
CA LYS A 144 -12.30 -13.30 0.56
C LYS A 144 -12.71 -14.15 1.76
N THR A 145 -14.00 -14.44 1.89
CA THR A 145 -14.51 -15.23 3.01
C THR A 145 -15.25 -16.46 2.52
N SER A 146 -14.91 -17.64 3.04
CA SER A 146 -15.61 -18.90 2.78
C SER A 146 -15.58 -19.79 4.02
N ARG A 147 -16.67 -20.52 4.26
CA ARG A 147 -16.70 -21.54 5.32
C ARG A 147 -15.90 -22.79 4.96
N THR A 148 -15.65 -22.99 3.67
CA THR A 148 -14.92 -24.13 3.12
C THR A 148 -13.86 -23.57 2.16
N PRO A 149 -12.74 -23.04 2.70
CA PRO A 149 -11.64 -22.59 1.87
C PRO A 149 -10.99 -23.79 1.13
N PRO A 150 -10.17 -23.53 0.10
CA PRO A 150 -9.38 -24.57 -0.55
C PRO A 150 -8.51 -25.36 0.44
N PRO A 151 -8.16 -26.62 0.11
CA PRO A 151 -7.26 -27.40 0.94
C PRO A 151 -5.91 -26.70 1.10
N LEU A 152 -5.31 -26.85 2.27
CA LEU A 152 -4.00 -26.30 2.57
C LEU A 152 -2.94 -26.97 1.69
N ASP A 153 -2.10 -26.18 1.02
CA ASP A 153 -0.99 -26.71 0.21
C ASP A 153 0.17 -27.16 1.12
N PRO A 154 0.52 -28.46 1.16
CA PRO A 154 1.64 -28.94 1.98
C PRO A 154 3.01 -28.40 1.54
N HIS A 155 3.13 -27.91 0.30
CA HIS A 155 4.38 -27.38 -0.26
C HIS A 155 4.55 -25.87 -0.07
N GLU A 156 3.51 -25.15 0.35
CA GLU A 156 3.55 -23.70 0.61
C GLU A 156 4.72 -23.27 1.52
N PRO A 157 5.08 -23.99 2.61
CA PRO A 157 6.22 -23.61 3.45
C PRO A 157 7.56 -23.67 2.71
N GLU A 158 7.74 -24.67 1.84
CA GLU A 158 8.97 -24.82 1.05
C GLU A 158 9.05 -23.75 -0.04
N ASN A 159 7.95 -23.56 -0.77
CA ASN A 159 7.84 -22.58 -1.84
C ASN A 159 8.04 -21.15 -1.32
N THR A 160 7.47 -20.84 -0.15
CA THR A 160 7.64 -19.54 0.51
C THR A 160 9.08 -19.29 0.91
N ALA A 161 9.74 -20.26 1.54
CA ALA A 161 11.13 -20.14 1.94
C ALA A 161 12.07 -19.99 0.72
N GLU A 162 11.79 -20.72 -0.36
CA GLU A 162 12.52 -20.62 -1.61
C GLU A 162 12.34 -19.24 -2.26
N ALA A 163 11.12 -18.71 -2.31
CA ALA A 163 10.83 -17.36 -2.83
C ALA A 163 11.61 -16.28 -2.07
N ILE A 164 11.52 -16.31 -0.74
CA ILE A 164 12.14 -15.32 0.14
C ILE A 164 13.67 -15.34 0.02
N SER A 165 14.27 -16.53 -0.13
CA SER A 165 15.72 -16.66 -0.31
C SER A 165 16.22 -15.98 -1.59
N ARG A 166 15.38 -15.89 -2.63
CA ARG A 166 15.72 -15.29 -3.93
C ARG A 166 15.58 -13.77 -3.95
N TRP A 167 14.63 -13.23 -3.17
CA TRP A 167 14.34 -11.79 -3.17
C TRP A 167 15.40 -10.94 -2.47
N GLY A 168 16.20 -11.54 -1.58
CA GLY A 168 17.26 -10.83 -0.87
C GLY A 168 16.74 -9.68 0.00
N LEU A 169 15.56 -9.86 0.60
CA LEU A 169 14.94 -8.91 1.54
C LEU A 169 15.66 -8.95 2.89
N GLY A 170 15.70 -7.80 3.58
CA GLY A 170 16.21 -7.73 4.95
C GLY A 170 15.16 -8.11 6.01
N TYR A 171 13.88 -7.91 5.69
CA TYR A 171 12.75 -8.10 6.60
C TYR A 171 11.57 -8.71 5.83
N ILE A 172 10.91 -9.69 6.42
CA ILE A 172 9.68 -10.28 5.88
C ILE A 172 8.62 -10.35 6.98
N VAL A 173 7.40 -9.97 6.62
CA VAL A 173 6.22 -10.21 7.46
C VAL A 173 5.49 -11.42 6.89
N LEU A 174 5.22 -12.40 7.74
CA LEU A 174 4.30 -13.48 7.46
C LEU A 174 2.99 -13.16 8.16
N THR A 175 1.90 -13.37 7.46
CA THR A 175 0.57 -13.41 8.06
C THR A 175 -0.22 -14.53 7.42
N SER A 176 -1.45 -14.75 7.87
CA SER A 176 -2.31 -15.77 7.31
C SER A 176 -3.77 -15.38 7.39
N VAL A 177 -4.58 -16.05 6.58
CA VAL A 177 -6.02 -16.09 6.83
C VAL A 177 -6.32 -16.96 8.06
N ASP A 178 -7.46 -16.74 8.71
CA ASP A 178 -7.93 -17.63 9.78
C ASP A 178 -8.46 -18.93 9.15
N ARG A 179 -7.93 -20.06 9.62
CA ARG A 179 -8.28 -21.42 9.17
C ARG A 179 -8.96 -22.22 10.28
N ASP A 180 -10.15 -21.78 10.69
CA ASP A 180 -10.95 -22.46 11.72
C ASP A 180 -11.42 -23.87 11.29
N ASP A 181 -11.21 -24.25 10.03
CA ASP A 181 -11.41 -25.60 9.50
C ASP A 181 -10.27 -26.58 9.86
N LEU A 182 -9.11 -26.07 10.27
CA LEU A 182 -7.97 -26.87 10.71
C LEU A 182 -7.96 -27.02 12.24
N VAL A 183 -7.52 -28.18 12.73
CA VAL A 183 -7.50 -28.50 14.17
C VAL A 183 -6.60 -27.55 14.97
N ASP A 184 -5.47 -27.15 14.40
CA ASP A 184 -4.49 -26.24 15.01
C ASP A 184 -4.60 -24.80 14.49
N GLY A 185 -5.66 -24.48 13.74
CA GLY A 185 -5.83 -23.19 13.07
C GLY A 185 -4.72 -22.83 12.08
N GLY A 186 -3.86 -23.78 11.69
CA GLY A 186 -2.70 -23.57 10.83
C GLY A 186 -1.39 -23.20 11.54
N ALA A 187 -1.34 -23.28 12.88
CA ALA A 187 -0.15 -22.94 13.66
C ALA A 187 1.10 -23.74 13.26
N ALA A 188 0.97 -25.05 13.03
CA ALA A 188 2.09 -25.90 12.60
C ALA A 188 2.59 -25.52 11.21
N HIS A 189 1.66 -25.14 10.31
CA HIS A 189 2.01 -24.66 8.98
C HIS A 189 2.83 -23.36 9.07
N PHE A 190 2.35 -22.41 9.86
CA PHE A 190 3.03 -21.12 10.09
C PHE A 190 4.44 -21.33 10.66
N ALA A 191 4.58 -22.16 11.70
CA ALA A 191 5.85 -22.47 12.34
C ALA A 191 6.83 -23.20 11.39
N SER A 192 6.33 -24.11 10.56
CA SER A 192 7.10 -24.80 9.52
C SER A 192 7.66 -23.82 8.49
N THR A 193 6.84 -22.87 8.03
CA THR A 193 7.26 -21.83 7.09
C THR A 193 8.38 -20.97 7.66
N ILE A 194 8.24 -20.48 8.89
CA ILE A 194 9.29 -19.69 9.56
C ILE A 194 10.59 -20.49 9.68
N SER A 195 10.50 -21.74 10.14
CA SER A 195 11.67 -22.61 10.32
C SER A 195 12.43 -22.81 9.01
N LYS A 196 11.72 -23.04 7.90
CA LYS A 196 12.31 -23.20 6.57
C LYS A 196 12.93 -21.92 6.04
N ILE A 197 12.29 -20.77 6.26
CA ILE A 197 12.86 -19.46 5.92
C ILE A 197 14.17 -19.24 6.65
N LYS A 198 14.22 -19.49 7.96
CA LYS A 198 15.45 -19.34 8.76
C LYS A 198 16.55 -20.31 8.35
N GLN A 199 16.21 -21.50 7.84
CA GLN A 199 17.19 -22.45 7.28
C GLN A 199 17.80 -21.95 5.96
N LYS A 200 16.99 -21.41 5.04
CA LYS A 200 17.46 -20.96 3.72
C LYS A 200 18.05 -19.55 3.71
N ALA A 201 17.55 -18.68 4.57
CA ALA A 201 17.90 -17.27 4.66
C ALA A 201 18.11 -16.85 6.13
N PRO A 202 19.18 -17.34 6.80
CA PRO A 202 19.36 -17.13 8.24
C PRO A 202 19.53 -15.65 8.65
N SER A 203 19.93 -14.78 7.73
CA SER A 203 20.11 -13.35 7.99
C SER A 203 18.83 -12.52 7.87
N ILE A 204 17.71 -13.09 7.40
CA ILE A 204 16.46 -12.34 7.27
C ILE A 204 15.75 -12.21 8.62
N LEU A 205 15.19 -11.04 8.90
CA LEU A 205 14.28 -10.84 10.03
C LEU A 205 12.86 -11.26 9.62
N VAL A 206 12.21 -12.04 10.46
CA VAL A 206 10.90 -12.64 10.24
C VAL A 206 9.94 -12.16 11.34
N GLU A 207 8.91 -11.43 10.92
CA GLU A 207 7.77 -11.07 11.75
C GLU A 207 6.60 -12.01 11.47
N ALA A 208 5.97 -12.52 12.51
CA ALA A 208 4.76 -13.33 12.42
C ALA A 208 3.56 -12.52 12.93
N LEU A 209 2.73 -12.03 12.01
CA LEU A 209 1.42 -11.46 12.31
C LEU A 209 0.37 -12.56 12.30
N THR A 210 0.08 -13.13 13.47
CA THR A 210 -0.80 -14.30 13.58
C THR A 210 -2.26 -13.93 13.81
N GLY A 211 -3.16 -14.86 13.47
CA GLY A 211 -4.52 -14.90 14.02
C GLY A 211 -4.52 -15.19 15.53
N ASP A 212 -5.70 -15.44 16.08
CA ASP A 212 -5.88 -15.71 17.52
C ASP A 212 -5.91 -17.20 17.89
N PHE A 213 -5.85 -18.10 16.90
CA PHE A 213 -5.95 -19.56 17.07
C PHE A 213 -7.15 -20.00 17.93
N GLN A 214 -8.27 -19.27 17.88
CA GLN A 214 -9.45 -19.49 18.73
C GLN A 214 -9.15 -19.44 20.25
N GLY A 215 -8.04 -18.80 20.63
CA GLY A 215 -7.57 -18.72 22.02
C GLY A 215 -6.74 -19.92 22.47
N ASP A 216 -6.35 -20.83 21.57
CA ASP A 216 -5.44 -21.93 21.91
C ASP A 216 -4.00 -21.42 22.08
N LEU A 217 -3.57 -21.33 23.34
CA LEU A 217 -2.25 -20.86 23.71
C LEU A 217 -1.14 -21.83 23.31
N SER A 218 -1.43 -23.13 23.13
CA SER A 218 -0.42 -24.09 22.65
C SER A 218 -0.04 -23.80 21.19
N CYS A 219 -1.00 -23.37 20.38
CA CYS A 219 -0.77 -22.90 19.01
C CYS A 219 0.06 -21.61 18.98
N VAL A 220 -0.23 -20.66 19.88
CA VAL A 220 0.57 -19.43 20.07
C VAL A 220 2.01 -19.79 20.45
N GLU A 221 2.19 -20.69 21.41
CA GLU A 221 3.51 -21.13 21.87
C GLU A 221 4.30 -21.83 20.76
N LEU A 222 3.65 -22.66 19.94
CA LEU A 222 4.27 -23.34 18.81
C LEU A 222 4.86 -22.32 17.81
N VAL A 223 4.08 -21.31 17.42
CA VAL A 223 4.55 -20.27 16.50
C VAL A 223 5.64 -19.42 17.16
N ALA A 224 5.47 -19.01 18.41
CA ALA A 224 6.49 -18.25 19.16
C ALA A 224 7.84 -18.99 19.28
N LYS A 225 7.85 -20.33 19.23
CA LYS A 225 9.06 -21.15 19.27
C LYS A 225 9.70 -21.44 17.92
N SER A 226 9.10 -21.01 16.81
CA SER A 226 9.56 -21.33 15.44
C SER A 226 10.85 -20.63 15.00
N GLY A 227 11.37 -19.69 15.79
CA GLY A 227 12.59 -18.94 15.49
C GLY A 227 12.35 -17.60 14.78
N LEU A 228 11.11 -17.09 14.78
CA LEU A 228 10.79 -15.71 14.38
C LEU A 228 11.52 -14.67 15.25
N ASP A 229 11.61 -13.44 14.77
CA ASP A 229 12.23 -12.32 15.50
C ASP A 229 11.18 -11.42 16.18
N VAL A 230 10.02 -11.25 15.54
CA VAL A 230 8.90 -10.42 16.05
C VAL A 230 7.60 -11.21 16.01
N TYR A 231 6.93 -11.31 17.16
CA TYR A 231 5.58 -11.85 17.25
C TYR A 231 4.59 -10.68 17.30
N ALA A 232 3.64 -10.65 16.37
CA ALA A 232 2.62 -9.63 16.26
C ALA A 232 1.21 -10.25 16.24
N HIS A 233 0.28 -9.58 16.90
CA HIS A 233 -1.14 -9.89 16.82
C HIS A 233 -1.95 -8.60 16.98
N ASN A 234 -2.78 -8.28 16.01
CA ASN A 234 -3.54 -7.05 16.05
C ASN A 234 -4.83 -7.21 16.87
N VAL A 235 -5.06 -6.27 17.79
CA VAL A 235 -6.34 -6.14 18.49
C VAL A 235 -7.37 -5.38 17.63
N GLU A 236 -6.87 -4.56 16.69
CA GLU A 236 -7.56 -3.78 15.65
C GLU A 236 -8.42 -2.61 16.14
N THR A 237 -9.16 -2.78 17.23
CA THR A 237 -10.05 -1.74 17.75
C THR A 237 -10.23 -1.85 19.26
N VAL A 238 -10.87 -0.86 19.85
CA VAL A 238 -11.20 -0.85 21.29
C VAL A 238 -12.23 -1.93 21.63
N GLU A 239 -12.27 -2.34 22.90
CA GLU A 239 -13.16 -3.39 23.39
C GLU A 239 -14.63 -3.14 23.00
N ALA A 240 -15.12 -1.92 23.20
CA ALA A 240 -16.50 -1.53 22.89
C ALA A 240 -16.89 -1.73 21.41
N LEU A 241 -15.93 -1.60 20.48
CA LEU A 241 -16.18 -1.72 19.03
C LEU A 241 -15.87 -3.11 18.48
N THR A 242 -15.15 -3.94 19.22
CA THR A 242 -14.72 -5.28 18.79
C THR A 242 -15.88 -6.13 18.27
N PRO A 243 -17.04 -6.24 18.96
CA PRO A 243 -18.16 -7.06 18.48
C PRO A 243 -18.79 -6.57 17.17
N PHE A 244 -18.59 -5.29 16.82
CA PHE A 244 -19.19 -4.67 15.63
C PHE A 244 -18.25 -4.69 14.42
N VAL A 245 -16.94 -4.73 14.65
CA VAL A 245 -15.90 -4.57 13.62
C VAL A 245 -15.25 -5.90 13.26
N ARG A 246 -14.93 -6.73 14.27
CA ARG A 246 -14.24 -8.01 14.10
C ARG A 246 -15.24 -9.16 13.97
N ASP A 247 -14.78 -10.31 13.48
CA ASP A 247 -15.59 -11.54 13.53
C ASP A 247 -15.94 -11.87 14.99
N ARG A 248 -17.15 -12.38 15.25
CA ARG A 248 -17.65 -12.71 16.60
C ARG A 248 -16.75 -13.68 17.38
N ARG A 249 -15.91 -14.45 16.69
CA ARG A 249 -14.93 -15.38 17.28
C ARG A 249 -13.68 -14.67 17.81
N ALA A 250 -13.35 -13.50 17.26
CA ALA A 250 -12.18 -12.71 17.63
C ALA A 250 -12.52 -11.73 18.77
N LYS A 251 -12.40 -12.21 20.02
CA LYS A 251 -12.71 -11.43 21.22
C LYS A 251 -11.53 -10.56 21.65
N PHE A 252 -11.83 -9.39 22.21
CA PHE A 252 -10.82 -8.43 22.67
C PHE A 252 -9.84 -9.04 23.68
N HIS A 253 -10.35 -9.62 24.77
CA HIS A 253 -9.49 -10.26 25.78
C HIS A 253 -8.74 -11.50 25.28
N GLN A 254 -9.27 -12.20 24.27
CA GLN A 254 -8.57 -13.32 23.64
C GLN A 254 -7.33 -12.82 22.90
N SER A 255 -7.44 -11.72 22.15
CA SER A 255 -6.29 -11.06 21.52
C SER A 255 -5.24 -10.61 22.53
N LEU A 256 -5.67 -10.07 23.68
CA LEU A 256 -4.74 -9.69 24.75
C LEU A 256 -4.04 -10.92 25.37
N ALA A 257 -4.76 -12.03 25.55
CA ALA A 257 -4.19 -13.26 26.06
C ALA A 257 -3.14 -13.85 25.11
N VAL A 258 -3.36 -13.79 23.79
CA VAL A 258 -2.39 -14.20 22.77
C VAL A 258 -1.07 -13.43 22.92
N LEU A 259 -1.14 -12.10 22.98
CA LEU A 259 0.05 -11.25 23.14
C LEU A 259 0.76 -11.49 24.47
N ALA A 260 -0.01 -11.55 25.57
CA ALA A 260 0.53 -11.81 26.89
C ALA A 260 1.23 -13.18 26.96
N HIS A 261 0.65 -14.19 26.32
CA HIS A 261 1.24 -15.52 26.26
C HIS A 261 2.52 -15.50 25.43
N ALA A 262 2.51 -14.96 24.20
CA ALA A 262 3.69 -14.91 23.33
C ALA A 262 4.94 -14.29 23.99
N ASN A 263 4.76 -13.41 24.99
CA ASN A 263 5.83 -12.76 25.75
C ASN A 263 6.56 -13.65 26.78
N PHE A 264 6.38 -14.99 26.77
CA PHE A 264 7.04 -15.89 27.75
C PHE A 264 8.57 -16.02 27.55
N ARG A 265 9.15 -15.51 26.45
CA ARG A 265 10.62 -15.48 26.23
C ARG A 265 11.16 -14.05 26.29
N PRO A 266 12.16 -13.76 27.14
CA PRO A 266 12.81 -12.44 27.23
C PRO A 266 13.70 -12.07 26.03
N GLN A 267 13.64 -12.83 24.92
CA GLN A 267 14.57 -12.68 23.78
C GLN A 267 13.93 -12.12 22.50
N PHE A 268 12.62 -11.84 22.50
CA PHE A 268 11.91 -11.24 21.37
C PHE A 268 11.28 -9.90 21.78
N GLU A 269 11.25 -8.92 20.87
CA GLU A 269 10.43 -7.71 21.05
C GLU A 269 8.99 -8.04 20.64
N CYS A 270 8.09 -8.20 21.63
CA CYS A 270 6.66 -8.34 21.36
C CYS A 270 6.06 -6.95 21.14
N PHE A 271 5.55 -6.68 19.94
CA PHE A 271 4.88 -5.42 19.61
C PHE A 271 3.36 -5.62 19.58
N CYS A 272 2.66 -4.91 20.47
CA CYS A 272 1.23 -4.66 20.31
C CYS A 272 1.08 -3.49 19.32
N ARG A 273 0.63 -3.76 18.09
CA ARG A 273 0.27 -2.73 17.12
C ARG A 273 -1.25 -2.61 16.99
#